data_AF-A0A951KLA0-F1
#
_entry.id   AF-A0A951KLA0-F1
#
_cell.length_a   1.000
_cell.length_b   1.000
_cell.length_c   1.000
_cell.angle_alpha   90.00
_cell.angle_beta   90.00
_cell.angle_gamma   90.00
#
_symmetry.space_group_name_H-M   'P 1'
#
loop_
_entity.id
_entity.type
_entity.pdbx_description
1 polymer ?
#
loop_
_entity_poly.entity_id
_entity_poly.type
_entity_poly.pdbx_seq_one_letter_code
_entity_poly.pdbx_strand_id
1 'polypeptide(L)'
;MVERICPHCDAGNPSEHAYCGQCGAAFDQPLARRPSAALAPRTWQVPDQWRQASKVVALGAATIVAEVGLAWLQRRQQSRAAQQPKSYALASPLPTATARIVGLGWRVSETWRDGQLQERVQEQVMWLEPLPRQR
;
A
#
# COMPACT_ATOMS: atom_id res chain seq x y z
N MET A 1 8.98 32.78 -35.72
CA MET A 1 10.43 33.03 -35.84
C MET A 1 10.93 33.35 -34.45
N VAL A 2 11.86 32.57 -33.90
CA VAL A 2 12.36 32.79 -32.53
C VAL A 2 13.67 33.55 -32.64
N GLU A 3 13.66 34.79 -32.15
CA GLU A 3 14.82 35.67 -32.11
C GLU A 3 15.39 35.69 -30.69
N ARG A 4 16.70 35.91 -30.59
CA ARG A 4 17.39 36.14 -29.32
C ARG A 4 17.96 37.55 -29.28
N ILE A 5 17.93 38.15 -28.11
CA ILE A 5 18.43 39.51 -27.87
C ILE A 5 19.86 39.42 -27.33
N CYS A 6 20.77 40.21 -27.89
CA CYS A 6 22.15 40.27 -27.41
C CYS A 6 22.22 41.00 -26.05
N PRO A 7 22.80 40.40 -25.00
CA PRO A 7 22.88 41.03 -23.67
C PRO A 7 23.87 42.22 -23.60
N HIS A 8 24.66 42.44 -24.65
CA HIS A 8 25.65 43.52 -24.69
C HIS A 8 25.20 44.77 -25.45
N CYS A 9 24.34 44.60 -26.47
CA CYS A 9 23.93 45.70 -27.35
C CYS A 9 22.45 45.70 -27.72
N ASP A 10 21.65 44.81 -27.12
CA ASP A 10 20.21 44.65 -27.30
C ASP A 10 19.73 44.41 -28.75
N ALA A 11 20.64 44.06 -29.66
CA ALA A 11 20.30 43.73 -31.03
C ALA A 11 19.56 42.38 -31.13
N GLY A 12 18.50 42.33 -31.95
CA GLY A 12 17.82 41.09 -32.34
C GLY A 12 18.69 40.26 -33.27
N ASN A 13 18.83 38.96 -32.98
CA ASN A 13 19.62 38.01 -33.77
C ASN A 13 18.84 36.70 -33.95
N PRO A 14 19.06 35.96 -35.07
CA PRO A 14 18.51 34.61 -35.24
C PRO A 14 19.00 33.64 -34.15
N SER A 15 18.15 32.68 -33.79
CA SER A 15 18.47 31.69 -32.75
C SER A 15 19.68 30.80 -33.06
N GLU A 16 19.97 30.57 -34.35
CA GLU A 16 21.05 29.69 -34.82
C GLU A 16 22.44 30.34 -34.88
N HIS A 17 22.57 31.66 -34.76
CA HIS A 17 23.89 32.29 -34.79
C HIS A 17 24.73 31.82 -33.57
N ALA A 18 26.05 31.97 -33.57
CA ALA A 18 26.87 31.77 -32.36
C ALA A 18 27.33 33.11 -31.75
N TYR A 19 27.30 34.18 -32.55
CA TYR A 19 27.78 35.51 -32.20
C TYR A 19 26.77 36.58 -32.61
N CYS A 20 26.84 37.76 -32.01
CA CYS A 20 26.03 38.91 -32.37
C CYS A 20 26.50 39.52 -33.70
N GLY A 21 25.59 39.70 -34.65
CA GLY A 21 25.89 40.33 -35.94
C GLY A 21 26.26 41.81 -35.85
N GLN A 22 25.99 42.46 -34.72
CA GLN A 22 26.22 43.91 -34.54
C GLN A 22 27.43 44.22 -33.66
N CYS A 23 27.60 43.56 -32.52
CA CYS A 23 28.73 43.82 -31.60
C CYS A 23 29.78 42.69 -31.55
N GLY A 24 29.54 41.55 -32.22
CA GLY A 24 30.46 40.41 -32.24
C GLY A 24 30.49 39.57 -30.96
N ALA A 25 29.73 39.92 -29.91
CA ALA A 25 29.71 39.16 -28.66
C ALA A 25 29.23 37.72 -28.87
N ALA A 26 29.90 36.77 -28.24
CA ALA A 26 29.49 35.36 -28.25
C ALA A 26 28.21 35.18 -27.43
N PHE A 27 27.29 34.37 -27.93
CA PHE A 27 26.16 33.91 -27.13
C PHE A 27 26.59 32.67 -26.36
N ASP A 28 26.24 32.60 -25.07
CA ASP A 28 26.59 31.46 -24.22
C ASP A 28 26.09 30.16 -24.85
N GLN A 29 27.04 29.29 -25.20
CA GLN A 29 26.72 27.94 -25.66
C GLN A 29 26.15 27.14 -24.49
N PRO A 30 25.16 26.26 -24.72
CA PRO A 30 24.70 25.37 -23.66
C PRO A 30 25.88 24.52 -23.17
N LEU A 31 26.21 24.64 -21.89
CA LEU A 31 27.24 23.84 -21.23
C LEU A 31 27.00 22.36 -21.54
N ALA A 32 28.04 21.67 -22.02
CA ALA A 32 27.95 20.27 -22.40
C ALA A 32 27.33 19.45 -21.26
N ARG A 33 26.31 18.64 -21.59
CA ARG A 33 25.61 17.79 -20.62
C ARG A 33 26.62 16.80 -20.01
N ARG A 34 26.93 17.00 -18.74
CA ARG A 34 27.74 16.06 -17.95
C ARG A 34 27.04 14.69 -17.92
N PRO A 35 27.71 13.57 -18.27
CA PRO A 35 27.12 12.25 -18.10
C PRO A 35 26.80 12.04 -16.62
N SER A 36 25.56 11.67 -16.33
CA SER A 36 25.08 11.36 -14.99
C SER A 36 25.80 10.12 -14.48
N ALA A 37 26.89 10.30 -13.74
CA ALA A 37 27.42 9.23 -12.92
C ALA A 37 26.33 8.85 -11.92
N ALA A 38 25.89 7.59 -11.96
CA ALA A 38 24.92 7.08 -10.99
C ALA A 38 25.46 7.36 -9.58
N LEU A 39 24.67 8.07 -8.79
CA LEU A 39 24.97 8.31 -7.38
C LEU A 39 25.16 6.94 -6.73
N ALA A 40 26.38 6.63 -6.29
CA ALA A 40 26.65 5.40 -5.58
C ALA A 40 25.74 5.35 -4.33
N PRO A 41 25.06 4.23 -4.05
CA PRO A 41 24.23 4.12 -2.87
C PRO A 41 25.12 4.30 -1.64
N ARG A 42 24.80 5.33 -0.84
CA ARG A 42 25.48 5.60 0.42
C ARG A 42 25.10 4.50 1.42
N THR A 43 25.96 3.49 1.56
CA THR A 43 25.76 2.44 2.55
C THR A 43 26.18 2.96 3.93
N TRP A 44 25.21 3.15 4.81
CA TRP A 44 25.48 3.52 6.19
C TRP A 44 25.99 2.28 6.93
N GLN A 45 27.29 2.25 7.24
CA GLN A 45 27.88 1.17 8.03
C GLN A 45 27.55 1.40 9.50
N VAL A 46 26.68 0.56 10.05
CA VAL A 46 26.32 0.58 11.47
C VAL A 46 27.32 -0.28 12.24
N PRO A 47 27.89 0.19 13.37
CA PRO A 47 28.85 -0.58 14.16
C PRO A 47 28.30 -1.94 14.63
N ASP A 48 29.12 -2.99 14.62
CA ASP A 48 28.68 -4.36 14.92
C ASP A 48 28.06 -4.52 16.31
N GLN A 49 28.50 -3.74 17.29
CA GLN A 49 27.90 -3.72 18.63
C GLN A 49 26.41 -3.34 18.63
N TRP A 50 25.96 -2.49 17.68
CA TRP A 50 24.55 -2.12 17.53
C TRP A 50 23.73 -3.21 16.84
N ARG A 51 24.35 -4.01 15.96
CA ARG A 51 23.69 -5.18 15.34
C ARG A 51 23.37 -6.28 16.35
N GLN A 52 24.18 -6.42 17.40
CA GLN A 52 23.93 -7.40 18.45
C GLN A 52 22.87 -6.90 19.43
N ALA A 53 22.95 -5.62 19.84
CA ALA A 53 21.95 -5.01 20.71
C ALA A 53 20.54 -5.03 20.10
N SER A 54 20.41 -4.78 18.79
CA SER A 54 19.10 -4.77 18.12
C SER A 54 18.41 -6.14 18.10
N LYS A 55 19.17 -7.24 18.04
CA LYS A 55 18.61 -8.60 18.08
C LYS A 55 17.97 -8.91 19.42
N VAL A 56 18.62 -8.54 20.52
CA VAL A 56 18.11 -8.80 21.89
C VAL A 56 16.86 -7.96 22.16
N VAL A 57 16.87 -6.68 21.75
CA VAL A 57 15.71 -5.80 21.89
C VAL A 57 14.52 -6.29 21.06
N ALA A 58 14.76 -6.77 19.82
CA ALA A 58 13.71 -7.30 18.97
C ALA A 58 13.03 -8.55 19.57
N LEU A 59 13.81 -9.45 20.17
CA LEU A 59 13.27 -10.65 20.81
C LEU A 59 12.42 -10.30 22.05
N GLY A 60 12.85 -9.34 22.87
CA GLY A 60 12.07 -8.88 24.03
C GLY A 60 10.77 -8.16 23.67
N ALA A 61 10.76 -7.39 22.58
CA ALA A 61 9.54 -6.72 22.11
C ALA A 61 8.49 -7.73 21.58
N ALA A 62 8.94 -8.82 20.94
CA ALA A 62 8.05 -9.83 20.37
C ALA A 62 7.22 -10.56 21.44
N THR A 63 7.79 -10.85 22.61
CA THR A 63 7.09 -11.54 23.70
C THR A 63 6.01 -10.66 24.33
N ILE A 64 6.31 -9.38 24.57
CA ILE A 64 5.35 -8.42 25.13
C ILE A 64 4.16 -8.22 24.18
N VAL A 65 4.40 -8.12 22.86
CA VAL A 65 3.32 -7.99 21.87
C VAL A 65 2.44 -9.24 21.83
N ALA A 66 3.03 -10.44 21.97
CA ALA A 66 2.26 -11.69 21.96
C ALA A 66 1.30 -11.79 23.16
N GLU A 67 1.77 -11.49 24.37
CA GLU A 67 0.92 -11.58 25.57
C GLU A 67 -0.20 -10.53 25.58
N VAL A 68 0.12 -9.28 25.24
CA VAL A 68 -0.88 -8.21 25.12
C VAL A 68 -1.88 -8.51 24.01
N GLY A 69 -1.41 -9.04 22.87
CA GLY A 69 -2.26 -9.45 21.75
C GLY A 69 -3.24 -10.56 22.11
N LEU A 70 -2.77 -11.61 22.81
CA LEU A 70 -3.63 -12.72 23.25
C LEU A 70 -4.67 -12.24 24.28
N ALA A 71 -4.27 -11.44 25.27
CA ALA A 71 -5.18 -10.89 26.26
C ALA A 71 -6.27 -9.99 25.62
N TRP A 72 -5.89 -9.17 24.64
CA TRP A 72 -6.83 -8.33 23.90
C TRP A 72 -7.80 -9.17 23.04
N LEU A 73 -7.30 -10.21 22.37
CA LEU A 73 -8.12 -11.09 21.54
C LEU A 73 -9.15 -11.86 22.38
N GLN A 74 -8.75 -12.40 23.53
CA GLN A 74 -9.65 -13.09 24.47
C GLN A 74 -10.76 -12.17 24.97
N ARG A 75 -10.42 -10.94 25.36
CA ARG A 75 -11.40 -9.94 25.79
C ARG A 75 -12.40 -9.63 24.67
N ARG A 76 -11.95 -9.51 23.42
CA ARG A 76 -12.83 -9.26 22.27
C ARG A 76 -13.77 -10.44 21.98
N GLN A 77 -13.34 -11.68 22.19
CA GLN A 77 -14.20 -12.85 22.05
C GLN A 77 -15.29 -12.89 23.12
N GLN A 78 -14.94 -12.60 24.37
CA GLN A 78 -15.92 -12.53 25.47
C GLN A 78 -16.96 -11.42 25.22
N SER A 79 -16.53 -10.25 24.75
CA SER A 79 -17.47 -9.18 24.38
C SER A 79 -18.39 -9.58 23.22
N ARG A 80 -17.91 -10.34 22.23
CA ARG A 80 -18.75 -10.89 21.16
C ARG A 80 -19.73 -11.95 21.65
N ALA A 81 -19.32 -12.82 22.57
CA ALA A 81 -20.18 -13.82 23.17
C ALA A 81 -21.28 -13.16 24.05
N ALA A 82 -20.94 -12.11 24.78
CA ALA A 82 -21.91 -11.32 25.55
C ALA A 82 -22.87 -10.51 24.66
N GLN A 83 -22.44 -10.15 23.44
CA GLN A 83 -23.27 -9.47 22.44
C GLN A 83 -23.98 -10.44 21.49
N GLN A 84 -23.83 -11.76 21.66
CA GLN A 84 -24.61 -12.72 20.89
C GLN A 84 -26.08 -12.53 21.30
N PRO A 85 -26.95 -12.01 20.41
CA PRO A 85 -28.35 -11.86 20.75
C PRO A 85 -28.86 -13.26 21.10
N LYS A 86 -29.53 -13.40 22.24
CA LYS A 86 -30.34 -14.59 22.53
C LYS A 86 -31.29 -14.75 21.35
N SER A 87 -30.99 -15.69 20.46
CA SER A 87 -31.87 -16.05 19.36
C SER A 87 -33.14 -16.65 19.98
N TYR A 88 -34.12 -15.80 20.24
CA TYR A 88 -35.49 -16.26 20.40
C TYR A 88 -35.88 -16.84 19.03
N ALA A 89 -35.90 -18.17 18.95
CA ALA A 89 -36.42 -18.87 17.80
C ALA A 89 -37.94 -18.62 17.73
N LEU A 90 -38.33 -17.52 17.10
CA LEU A 90 -39.63 -17.45 16.44
C LEU A 90 -39.44 -18.04 15.06
N ALA A 91 -39.96 -19.25 14.86
CA ALA A 91 -40.27 -19.78 13.55
C ALA A 91 -41.27 -18.81 12.88
N SER A 92 -40.74 -17.87 12.11
CA SER A 92 -41.53 -17.08 11.18
C SER A 92 -41.49 -17.79 9.83
N PRO A 93 -42.63 -18.01 9.15
CA PRO A 93 -42.62 -18.58 7.81
C PRO A 93 -41.81 -17.65 6.89
N LEU A 94 -40.86 -18.22 6.15
CA LEU A 94 -40.08 -17.50 5.15
C LEU A 94 -41.06 -16.74 4.22
N PRO A 95 -41.00 -15.40 4.14
CA PRO A 95 -41.41 -14.79 2.89
C PRO A 95 -40.40 -15.27 1.86
N THR A 96 -40.89 -15.90 0.78
CA THR A 96 -40.11 -16.18 -0.43
C THR A 96 -39.66 -14.83 -1.00
N ALA A 97 -38.63 -14.24 -0.40
CA ALA A 97 -37.93 -13.10 -0.94
C ALA A 97 -37.14 -13.67 -2.11
N THR A 98 -37.65 -13.44 -3.32
CA THR A 98 -36.93 -13.70 -4.56
C THR A 98 -35.61 -12.93 -4.47
N ALA A 99 -34.53 -13.62 -4.15
CA ALA A 99 -33.20 -13.03 -3.97
C ALA A 99 -32.36 -13.36 -5.20
N ARG A 100 -31.63 -12.37 -5.72
CA ARG A 100 -30.77 -12.57 -6.87
C ARG A 100 -29.39 -13.02 -6.39
N ILE A 101 -28.86 -14.09 -6.99
CA ILE A 101 -27.47 -14.47 -6.78
C ILE A 101 -26.59 -13.38 -7.40
N VAL A 102 -25.81 -12.70 -6.56
CA VAL A 102 -24.87 -11.64 -6.97
C VAL A 102 -23.42 -12.13 -7.00
N GLY A 103 -23.15 -13.28 -6.40
CA GLY A 103 -21.84 -13.91 -6.52
C GLY A 103 -21.83 -15.34 -6.01
N LEU A 104 -20.88 -16.11 -6.53
CA LEU A 104 -20.51 -17.44 -6.06
C LEU A 104 -19.03 -17.42 -5.72
N GLY A 105 -18.66 -18.04 -4.60
CA GLY A 105 -17.28 -18.11 -4.15
C GLY A 105 -17.01 -19.35 -3.33
N TRP A 106 -15.74 -19.58 -3.04
CA TRP A 106 -15.29 -20.66 -2.18
C TRP A 106 -14.68 -20.08 -0.92
N ARG A 107 -15.07 -20.62 0.23
CA ARG A 107 -14.44 -20.33 1.51
C ARG A 107 -13.65 -21.56 1.93
N VAL A 108 -12.37 -21.35 2.20
CA VAL A 108 -11.50 -22.39 2.75
C VAL A 108 -11.18 -22.01 4.18
N SER A 109 -11.49 -22.90 5.14
CA SER A 109 -11.03 -22.80 6.52
C SER A 109 -10.04 -23.92 6.81
N GLU A 110 -8.89 -23.54 7.36
CA GLU A 110 -7.83 -24.47 7.75
C GLU A 110 -7.61 -24.40 9.26
N THR A 111 -7.59 -25.57 9.89
CA THR A 111 -7.30 -25.72 11.32
C THR A 111 -5.89 -26.28 11.46
N TRP A 112 -5.02 -25.54 12.14
CA TRP A 112 -3.62 -25.92 12.38
C TRP A 112 -3.41 -26.25 13.86
N ARG A 113 -2.66 -27.32 14.14
CA ARG A 113 -2.22 -27.68 15.50
C ARG A 113 -0.79 -28.21 15.45
N ASP A 114 0.08 -27.67 16.31
CA ASP A 114 1.51 -28.04 16.40
C ASP A 114 2.26 -27.96 15.06
N GLY A 115 1.91 -26.94 14.25
CA GLY A 115 2.50 -26.74 12.93
C GLY A 115 2.01 -27.73 11.85
N GLN A 116 1.10 -28.65 12.19
CA GLN A 116 0.48 -29.57 11.24
C GLN A 116 -0.96 -29.16 10.92
N LEU A 117 -1.31 -29.25 9.64
CA LEU A 117 -2.67 -29.05 9.16
C LEU A 117 -3.52 -30.24 9.63
N GLN A 118 -4.52 -29.98 10.46
CA GLN A 118 -5.43 -31.00 11.00
C GLN A 118 -6.66 -31.17 10.11
N GLU A 119 -7.21 -30.05 9.66
CA GLU A 119 -8.48 -30.05 8.94
C GLU A 119 -8.51 -28.91 7.93
N ARG A 120 -9.04 -29.19 6.74
CA ARG A 120 -9.31 -28.20 5.72
C ARG A 120 -10.73 -28.41 5.22
N VAL A 121 -11.58 -27.42 5.46
CA VAL A 121 -12.98 -27.43 5.01
C VAL A 121 -13.13 -26.42 3.87
N GLN A 122 -13.74 -26.87 2.77
CA GLN A 122 -14.05 -26.03 1.62
C GLN A 122 -15.56 -25.93 1.46
N GLU A 123 -16.10 -24.74 1.71
CA GLU A 123 -17.53 -24.44 1.61
C GLU A 123 -17.78 -23.56 0.39
N GLN A 124 -18.83 -23.87 -0.37
CA GLN A 124 -19.32 -22.96 -1.40
C GLN A 124 -20.18 -21.88 -0.74
N VAL A 125 -19.82 -20.62 -0.95
CA VAL A 125 -20.55 -19.46 -0.42
C VAL A 125 -21.28 -18.77 -1.56
N MET A 126 -22.55 -18.45 -1.34
CA MET A 126 -23.40 -17.76 -2.28
C MET A 126 -23.85 -16.43 -1.67
N TRP A 127 -23.59 -15.33 -2.37
CA TRP A 127 -24.05 -14.00 -1.98
C TRP A 127 -25.36 -13.70 -2.68
N LEU A 128 -26.35 -13.34 -1.88
CA LEU A 128 -27.71 -13.02 -2.33
C LEU A 128 -27.99 -11.55 -2.06
N GLU A 129 -28.48 -10.85 -3.07
CA GLU A 129 -29.02 -9.50 -2.92
C GLU A 129 -30.55 -9.59 -2.84
N PRO A 130 -31.18 -9.00 -1.80
CA PRO A 130 -32.64 -8.96 -1.71
C PRO A 130 -33.20 -8.06 -2.82
N LEU A 131 -34.19 -8.55 -3.59
CA LEU A 131 -34.82 -7.71 -4.61
C LEU A 131 -35.57 -6.52 -3.97
N PRO A 132 -35.55 -5.35 -4.62
CA PRO A 132 -36.35 -4.21 -4.18
C PRO A 132 -37.83 -4.59 -4.18
N ARG A 133 -38.54 -4.31 -3.08
CA ARG A 133 -40.00 -4.44 -3.03
C ARG A 133 -40.61 -3.50 -4.08
N GLN A 134 -41.22 -4.06 -5.12
CA GLN A 134 -42.09 -3.27 -6.00
C GLN A 134 -43.29 -2.79 -5.17
N ARG A 135 -43.54 -1.48 -5.18
CA ARG A 135 -44.70 -0.83 -4.56
C ARG A 135 -45.92 -0.96 -5.45
#